data_AF-A0A3Q9RRK2-F1
#
_entry.id   AF-A0A3Q9RRK2-F1
#
_cell.length_a   1.000
_cell.length_b   1.000
_cell.length_c   1.000
_cell.angle_alpha   90.00
_cell.angle_beta   90.00
_cell.angle_gamma   90.00
#
_symmetry.space_group_name_H-M   'P 1'
#
loop_
_entity.id
_entity.type
_entity.pdbx_description
1 polymer ?
#
loop_
_entity_poly.entity_id
_entity_poly.type
_entity_poly.pdbx_seq_one_letter_code
_entity_poly.pdbx_strand_id
1 'polypeptide(L)'
;MLKVNDVPASKEALDSLRSELGLTESIGSQYVQWIKEVFTGQWGNSYVSKEPVVDELFERLPATLELACAGLLIMLVITLSLGISTAIYSAGILDRIGRLMALFGSAVPSFWLGFLFIYLFSVQYGWLPSMGNGTWQHLVLPALTLGLGLGTVYARVLRTSMLDMMNQNFVKAARARGMSKRRILVFQVLKHAFLPIVTMIGTSFAFMLGGSIIVESIFSWPGLGRYIIESINMRDYPVIQGYVIFASILFVCIHTVVDFIYVLVDPRLRVS
;
A
#
# COMPACT_ATOMS: atom_id res chain seq x y z
N MET A 1 0.68 -3.10 -32.36
CA MET A 1 1.96 -3.00 -33.11
C MET A 1 1.83 -3.08 -34.63
N LEU A 2 0.65 -2.97 -35.26
CA LEU A 2 0.53 -3.06 -36.73
C LEU A 2 -0.35 -1.97 -37.37
N LYS A 3 -0.69 -0.92 -36.64
CA LYS A 3 -1.33 0.28 -37.19
C LYS A 3 -0.43 1.46 -36.92
N VAL A 4 0.59 1.63 -37.73
CA VAL A 4 1.42 2.85 -37.67
C VAL A 4 0.86 3.93 -38.60
N ASN A 5 0.01 3.63 -39.60
CA ASN A 5 -0.51 4.64 -40.55
C ASN A 5 -1.85 4.26 -41.23
N ASP A 6 -2.81 3.63 -40.53
CA ASP A 6 -4.06 3.09 -41.13
C ASP A 6 -3.89 2.09 -42.30
N VAL A 7 -2.66 1.72 -42.63
CA VAL A 7 -2.34 0.61 -43.53
C VAL A 7 -2.63 -0.70 -42.78
N PRO A 8 -3.54 -1.57 -43.28
CA PRO A 8 -3.77 -2.86 -42.68
C PRO A 8 -2.48 -3.69 -42.73
N ALA A 9 -2.16 -4.34 -41.61
CA ALA A 9 -1.05 -5.27 -41.52
C ALA A 9 -1.12 -6.31 -42.64
N SER A 10 0.00 -6.61 -43.30
CA SER A 10 0.03 -7.72 -44.25
C SER A 10 -0.27 -9.03 -43.53
N LYS A 11 -0.92 -9.97 -44.22
CA LYS A 11 -1.23 -11.29 -43.65
C LYS A 11 0.06 -12.02 -43.27
N GLU A 12 1.13 -11.90 -44.06
CA GLU A 12 2.41 -12.52 -43.71
C GLU A 12 3.03 -11.92 -42.43
N ALA A 13 2.91 -10.61 -42.22
CA ALA A 13 3.41 -9.97 -40.99
C ALA A 13 2.60 -10.37 -39.75
N LEU A 14 1.28 -10.57 -39.91
CA LEU A 14 0.43 -11.06 -38.82
C LEU A 14 0.74 -12.52 -38.46
N ASP A 15 0.91 -13.38 -39.46
CA ASP A 15 1.13 -14.81 -39.23
C ASP A 15 2.55 -15.09 -38.70
N SER A 16 3.55 -14.35 -39.18
CA SER A 16 4.91 -14.38 -38.59
C SER A 16 4.91 -13.93 -37.14
N LEU A 17 4.26 -12.80 -36.81
CA LEU A 17 4.15 -12.32 -35.44
C LEU A 17 3.38 -13.30 -34.53
N ARG A 18 2.33 -13.96 -35.04
CA ARG A 18 1.63 -15.01 -34.28
C ARG A 18 2.52 -16.20 -33.98
N SER A 19 3.35 -16.61 -34.94
CA SER A 19 4.31 -17.69 -34.73
C SER A 19 5.40 -17.30 -33.72
N GLU A 20 5.91 -16.07 -33.80
CA GLU A 20 6.93 -15.53 -32.88
C GLU A 20 6.40 -15.44 -31.44
N LEU A 21 5.14 -15.03 -31.27
CA LEU A 21 4.48 -14.93 -29.97
C LEU A 21 3.91 -16.27 -29.45
N GLY A 22 4.13 -17.38 -30.15
CA GLY A 22 3.60 -18.70 -29.76
C GLY A 22 2.07 -18.82 -29.86
N LEU A 23 1.40 -17.88 -30.53
CA LEU A 23 -0.06 -17.81 -30.66
C LEU A 23 -0.64 -18.86 -31.62
N THR A 24 0.22 -19.61 -32.32
CA THR A 24 -0.15 -20.75 -33.17
C THR A 24 -0.39 -22.03 -32.38
N GLU A 25 0.10 -22.11 -31.14
CA GLU A 25 -0.07 -23.29 -30.30
C GLU A 25 -1.43 -23.30 -29.57
N SER A 26 -1.82 -24.45 -29.03
CA SER A 26 -2.99 -24.52 -28.16
C SER A 26 -2.80 -23.68 -26.89
N ILE A 27 -3.90 -23.10 -26.37
CA ILE A 27 -3.87 -22.26 -25.15
C ILE A 27 -3.23 -23.00 -23.97
N GLY A 28 -3.46 -24.32 -23.85
CA GLY A 28 -2.85 -25.14 -22.81
C GLY A 28 -1.33 -25.22 -22.92
N SER A 29 -0.79 -25.37 -24.12
CA SER A 29 0.66 -25.36 -24.37
C SER A 29 1.27 -24.01 -24.00
N GLN A 30 0.66 -22.92 -24.47
CA GLN A 30 1.08 -21.55 -24.15
C GLN A 30 1.12 -21.31 -22.64
N TYR A 31 0.11 -21.77 -21.89
CA TYR A 31 0.07 -21.60 -20.44
C TYR A 31 1.16 -22.42 -19.71
N VAL A 32 1.37 -23.68 -20.10
CA VAL A 32 2.43 -24.52 -19.51
C VAL A 32 3.81 -23.95 -19.81
N GLN A 33 4.02 -23.45 -21.02
CA GLN A 33 5.27 -22.81 -21.42
C GLN A 33 5.51 -21.52 -20.62
N TRP A 34 4.49 -20.66 -20.51
CA TRP A 34 4.53 -19.45 -19.69
C TRP A 34 4.88 -19.76 -18.23
N ILE A 35 4.29 -20.80 -17.63
CA ILE A 35 4.66 -21.22 -16.26
C ILE A 35 6.16 -21.55 -16.17
N LYS A 36 6.69 -22.35 -17.11
CA LYS A 36 8.11 -22.73 -17.11
C LYS A 36 9.02 -21.52 -17.23
N GLU A 37 8.66 -20.57 -18.10
CA GLU A 37 9.39 -19.32 -18.32
C GLU A 37 9.40 -18.45 -17.06
N VAL A 38 8.27 -18.33 -16.37
CA VAL A 38 8.16 -17.61 -15.09
C VAL A 38 9.09 -18.20 -14.03
N PHE A 39 9.12 -19.52 -13.87
CA PHE A 39 10.00 -20.20 -12.90
C PHE A 39 11.48 -20.18 -13.27
N THR A 40 11.81 -19.94 -14.54
CA THR A 40 13.21 -19.79 -15.01
C THR A 40 13.68 -18.33 -15.03
N GLY A 41 12.84 -17.39 -14.58
CA GLY A 41 13.13 -15.95 -14.53
C GLY A 41 12.97 -15.24 -15.89
N GLN A 42 12.44 -15.92 -16.90
CA GLN A 42 12.19 -15.36 -18.23
C GLN A 42 10.77 -14.82 -18.30
N TRP A 43 10.52 -13.62 -17.78
CA TRP A 43 9.16 -13.07 -17.73
C TRP A 43 8.71 -12.39 -19.03
N GLY A 44 9.52 -12.56 -20.09
CA GLY A 44 9.35 -11.90 -21.37
C GLY A 44 9.85 -10.46 -21.37
N ASN A 45 9.64 -9.82 -22.53
CA ASN A 45 10.00 -8.42 -22.76
C ASN A 45 8.72 -7.61 -22.96
N SER A 46 8.74 -6.35 -22.52
CA SER A 46 7.66 -5.41 -22.80
C SER A 46 7.44 -5.30 -24.31
N TYR A 47 6.17 -5.31 -24.71
CA TYR A 47 5.84 -5.04 -26.11
C TYR A 47 6.17 -3.61 -26.51
N VAL A 48 6.13 -2.67 -25.56
CA VAL A 48 6.32 -1.24 -25.80
C VAL A 48 7.80 -0.86 -25.75
N SER A 49 8.47 -1.06 -24.61
CA SER A 49 9.86 -0.66 -24.38
C SER A 49 10.86 -1.63 -25.01
N LYS A 50 10.45 -2.88 -25.27
CA LYS A 50 11.31 -4.01 -25.70
C LYS A 50 12.33 -4.47 -24.66
N GLU A 51 12.28 -3.92 -23.46
CA GLU A 51 13.16 -4.31 -22.36
C GLU A 51 12.60 -5.49 -21.55
N PRO A 52 13.46 -6.22 -20.83
CA PRO A 52 13.03 -7.29 -19.92
C PRO A 52 12.07 -6.76 -18.85
N VAL A 53 10.93 -7.44 -18.68
CA VAL A 53 9.88 -7.03 -17.73
C VAL A 53 10.41 -6.98 -16.28
N VAL A 54 11.28 -7.93 -15.93
CA VAL A 54 11.88 -8.01 -14.58
C VAL A 54 12.65 -6.73 -14.25
N ASP A 55 13.48 -6.25 -15.18
CA ASP A 55 14.32 -5.08 -14.99
C ASP A 55 13.46 -3.82 -14.84
N GLU A 56 12.45 -3.68 -15.68
CA GLU A 56 11.48 -2.57 -15.61
C GLU A 56 10.73 -2.52 -14.28
N LEU A 57 10.37 -3.68 -13.70
CA LEU A 57 9.72 -3.75 -12.39
C LEU A 57 10.68 -3.35 -11.27
N PHE A 58 11.92 -3.86 -11.29
CA PHE A 58 12.92 -3.52 -10.28
C PHE A 58 13.36 -2.05 -10.34
N GLU A 59 13.38 -1.43 -11.51
CA GLU A 59 13.69 0.00 -11.67
C GLU A 59 12.64 0.90 -10.99
N ARG A 60 11.37 0.48 -11.00
CA ARG A 60 10.23 1.25 -10.46
C ARG A 60 9.91 0.93 -9.01
N LEU A 61 10.35 -0.23 -8.51
CA LEU A 61 10.14 -0.66 -7.13
C LEU A 61 10.60 0.36 -6.06
N PRO A 62 11.79 0.99 -6.17
CA PRO A 62 12.25 1.97 -5.18
C PRO A 62 11.28 3.14 -4.96
N ALA A 63 10.68 3.64 -6.05
CA ALA A 63 9.71 4.73 -5.96
C ALA A 63 8.45 4.30 -5.20
N THR A 64 7.91 3.11 -5.48
CA THR A 64 6.76 2.58 -4.74
C THR A 64 7.12 2.31 -3.27
N LEU A 65 8.33 1.82 -2.98
CA LEU A 65 8.82 1.64 -1.60
C LEU A 65 8.93 2.96 -0.83
N GLU A 66 9.48 4.00 -1.44
CA GLU A 66 9.58 5.33 -0.84
C GLU A 66 8.21 5.86 -0.45
N LEU A 67 7.25 5.80 -1.38
CA LEU A 67 5.87 6.22 -1.16
C LEU A 67 5.16 5.38 -0.09
N ALA A 68 5.34 4.06 -0.12
CA ALA A 68 4.77 3.15 0.87
C ALA A 68 5.30 3.44 2.28
N CYS A 69 6.61 3.64 2.44
CA CYS A 69 7.22 4.00 3.71
C CYS A 69 6.74 5.35 4.24
N ALA A 70 6.68 6.37 3.37
CA ALA A 70 6.22 7.70 3.75
C ALA A 70 4.73 7.70 4.15
N GLY A 71 3.87 7.06 3.37
CA GLY A 71 2.45 6.94 3.70
C GLY A 71 2.23 6.12 4.98
N LEU A 72 3.03 5.07 5.21
CA LEU A 72 2.98 4.29 6.45
C LEU A 72 3.38 5.12 7.67
N LEU A 73 4.41 5.96 7.54
CA LEU A 73 4.82 6.87 8.61
C LEU A 73 3.69 7.84 8.99
N ILE A 74 3.05 8.46 7.99
CA ILE A 74 1.89 9.32 8.20
C ILE A 74 0.75 8.57 8.86
N MET A 75 0.44 7.36 8.37
CA MET A 75 -0.58 6.49 8.96
C MET A 75 -0.32 6.22 10.44
N LEU A 76 0.93 5.89 10.81
CA LEU A 76 1.32 5.63 12.19
C LEU A 76 1.20 6.88 13.05
N VAL A 77 1.67 8.03 12.56
CA VAL A 77 1.58 9.31 13.28
C VAL A 77 0.11 9.63 13.59
N ILE A 78 -0.78 9.50 12.61
CA ILE A 78 -2.21 9.76 12.78
C ILE A 78 -2.84 8.73 13.72
N THR A 79 -2.52 7.44 13.54
CA THR A 79 -3.04 6.35 14.37
C THR A 79 -2.71 6.55 15.83
N LEU A 80 -1.43 6.80 16.14
CA LEU A 80 -0.95 6.97 17.51
C LEU A 80 -1.47 8.27 18.11
N SER A 81 -1.36 9.40 17.41
CA SER A 81 -1.80 10.70 17.93
C SER A 81 -3.30 10.70 18.20
N LEU A 82 -4.11 10.30 17.23
CA LEU A 82 -5.56 10.34 17.35
C LEU A 82 -6.10 9.20 18.23
N GLY A 83 -5.59 7.97 18.07
CA GLY A 83 -6.03 6.81 18.84
C GLY A 83 -5.73 6.96 20.34
N ILE A 84 -4.52 7.39 20.69
CA ILE A 84 -4.13 7.57 22.10
C ILE A 84 -4.87 8.77 22.70
N SER A 85 -4.92 9.92 22.03
CA SER A 85 -5.56 11.12 22.58
C SER A 85 -7.06 10.92 22.80
N THR A 86 -7.77 10.30 21.86
CA THR A 86 -9.21 10.04 21.96
C THR A 86 -9.54 8.96 23.01
N ALA A 87 -8.61 8.05 23.31
CA ALA A 87 -8.75 7.08 24.39
C ALA A 87 -8.51 7.73 25.78
N ILE A 88 -7.46 8.56 25.92
CA ILE A 88 -7.13 9.24 27.19
C ILE A 88 -8.23 10.24 27.57
N TYR A 89 -8.67 11.05 26.62
CA TYR A 89 -9.66 12.10 26.81
C TYR A 89 -11.04 11.67 26.34
N SER A 90 -11.43 10.43 26.70
CA SER A 90 -12.73 9.85 26.36
C SER A 90 -13.88 10.74 26.82
N ALA A 91 -14.93 10.88 26.01
CA ALA A 91 -16.08 11.76 26.21
C ALA A 91 -15.79 13.28 26.17
N GLY A 92 -14.54 13.68 25.93
CA GLY A 92 -14.14 15.09 25.75
C GLY A 92 -14.38 15.64 24.34
N ILE A 93 -13.96 16.89 24.10
CA ILE A 93 -14.00 17.52 22.77
C ILE A 93 -13.07 16.81 21.78
N LEU A 94 -11.90 16.36 22.25
CA LEU A 94 -10.94 15.60 21.44
C LEU A 94 -11.53 14.29 20.92
N ASP A 95 -12.29 13.59 21.76
CA ASP A 95 -13.00 12.37 21.38
C ASP A 95 -14.11 12.63 20.34
N ARG A 96 -14.84 13.75 20.45
CA ARG A 96 -15.82 14.18 19.43
C ARG A 96 -15.15 14.50 18.09
N ILE A 97 -14.09 15.31 18.09
CA ILE A 97 -13.34 15.66 16.88
C ILE A 97 -12.74 14.40 16.26
N GLY A 98 -12.15 13.52 17.07
CA GLY A 98 -11.56 12.29 16.56
C GLY A 98 -12.56 11.32 15.96
N ARG A 99 -13.78 11.21 16.51
CA ARG A 99 -14.87 10.44 15.88
C ARG A 99 -15.30 11.04 14.54
N LEU A 100 -15.43 12.36 14.45
CA LEU A 100 -15.77 13.03 13.20
C LEU A 100 -14.68 12.82 12.15
N MET A 101 -13.41 13.05 12.51
CA MET A 101 -12.27 12.81 11.62
C MET A 101 -12.19 11.36 11.17
N ALA A 102 -12.43 10.41 12.08
CA ALA A 102 -12.50 9.00 11.72
C ALA A 102 -13.66 8.70 10.77
N LEU A 103 -14.83 9.30 10.98
CA LEU A 103 -15.98 9.12 10.08
C LEU A 103 -15.67 9.64 8.69
N PHE A 104 -15.20 10.88 8.58
CA PHE A 104 -14.79 11.50 7.32
C PHE A 104 -13.70 10.69 6.62
N GLY A 105 -12.62 10.36 7.31
CA GLY A 105 -11.51 9.59 6.74
C GLY A 105 -11.90 8.18 6.28
N SER A 106 -12.91 7.57 6.91
CA SER A 106 -13.45 6.27 6.46
C SER A 106 -14.50 6.36 5.36
N ALA A 107 -15.21 7.48 5.25
CA ALA A 107 -16.29 7.66 4.28
C ALA A 107 -15.80 8.23 2.95
N VAL A 108 -14.70 8.96 2.98
CA VAL A 108 -14.16 9.64 1.81
C VAL A 108 -13.12 8.74 1.12
N PRO A 109 -13.27 8.47 -0.19
CA PRO A 109 -12.28 7.72 -0.95
C PRO A 109 -10.91 8.42 -0.95
N SER A 110 -9.83 7.65 -0.81
CA SER A 110 -8.45 8.18 -0.77
C SER A 110 -8.10 8.98 -2.03
N PHE A 111 -8.47 8.49 -3.22
CA PHE A 111 -8.20 9.19 -4.48
C PHE A 111 -8.84 10.60 -4.52
N TRP A 112 -10.04 10.74 -3.94
CA TRP A 112 -10.73 12.02 -3.88
C TRP A 112 -10.04 12.98 -2.91
N LEU A 113 -9.55 12.47 -1.76
CA LEU A 113 -8.67 13.26 -0.88
C LEU A 113 -7.41 13.71 -1.62
N GLY A 114 -6.83 12.86 -2.47
CA GLY A 114 -5.69 13.23 -3.32
C GLY A 114 -5.99 14.42 -4.22
N PHE A 115 -7.12 14.39 -4.95
CA PHE A 115 -7.53 15.54 -5.77
C PHE A 115 -7.81 16.79 -4.97
N LEU A 116 -8.44 16.68 -3.78
CA LEU A 116 -8.62 17.83 -2.89
C LEU A 116 -7.30 18.43 -2.42
N PHE A 117 -6.35 17.58 -2.04
CA PHE A 117 -5.03 18.04 -1.61
C PHE A 117 -4.27 18.74 -2.74
N ILE A 118 -4.35 18.22 -3.96
CA ILE A 118 -3.81 18.91 -5.15
C ILE A 118 -4.50 20.28 -5.32
N TYR A 119 -5.83 20.31 -5.31
CA TYR A 119 -6.58 21.54 -5.50
C TYR A 119 -6.23 22.61 -4.44
N LEU A 120 -6.20 22.24 -3.16
CA LEU A 120 -5.92 23.16 -2.07
C LEU A 120 -4.44 23.55 -2.04
N PHE A 121 -3.54 22.59 -1.87
CA PHE A 121 -2.14 22.87 -1.54
C PHE A 121 -1.27 23.15 -2.76
N SER A 122 -1.68 22.69 -3.95
CA SER A 122 -0.96 22.97 -5.19
C SER A 122 -1.59 24.09 -6.00
N VAL A 123 -2.87 23.98 -6.34
CA VAL A 123 -3.51 24.96 -7.25
C VAL A 123 -3.88 26.26 -6.52
N GLN A 124 -4.54 26.17 -5.37
CA GLN A 124 -5.03 27.37 -4.66
C GLN A 124 -3.89 28.09 -3.93
N TYR A 125 -3.07 27.36 -3.17
CA TYR A 125 -2.02 27.96 -2.33
C TYR A 125 -0.63 27.96 -2.96
N GLY A 126 -0.34 27.11 -3.95
CA GLY A 126 0.98 27.02 -4.56
C GLY A 126 2.09 26.55 -3.62
N TRP A 127 1.76 25.85 -2.53
CA TRP A 127 2.73 25.44 -1.51
C TRP A 127 3.50 24.18 -1.89
N LEU A 128 2.82 23.25 -2.55
CA LEU A 128 3.35 21.93 -2.88
C LEU A 128 3.13 21.61 -4.36
N PRO A 129 4.04 20.86 -4.99
CA PRO A 129 3.86 20.40 -6.36
C PRO A 129 2.68 19.41 -6.44
N SER A 130 1.97 19.42 -7.56
CA SER A 130 0.81 18.57 -7.79
C SER A 130 1.18 17.17 -8.28
N MET A 131 2.31 17.03 -8.98
CA MET A 131 2.68 15.83 -9.72
C MET A 131 4.20 15.71 -9.86
N GLY A 132 4.69 14.48 -10.04
CA GLY A 132 6.09 14.15 -10.35
C GLY A 132 6.86 13.56 -9.17
N ASN A 133 8.18 13.47 -9.32
CA ASN A 133 9.12 13.00 -8.30
C ASN A 133 10.36 13.92 -8.24
N GLY A 134 11.21 13.72 -7.22
CA GLY A 134 12.57 14.31 -7.18
C GLY A 134 12.89 15.10 -5.91
N THR A 135 11.93 15.83 -5.35
CA THR A 135 12.11 16.51 -4.04
C THR A 135 11.13 15.97 -3.01
N TRP A 136 11.46 16.11 -1.72
CA TRP A 136 10.60 15.69 -0.62
C TRP A 136 9.19 16.33 -0.68
N GLN A 137 9.05 17.49 -1.31
CA GLN A 137 7.75 18.18 -1.47
C GLN A 137 6.79 17.39 -2.36
N HIS A 138 7.30 16.67 -3.37
CA HIS A 138 6.49 15.82 -4.25
C HIS A 138 5.92 14.61 -3.52
N LEU A 139 6.56 14.19 -2.43
CA LEU A 139 6.16 13.04 -1.64
C LEU A 139 5.06 13.38 -0.61
N VAL A 140 4.96 14.65 -0.19
CA VAL A 140 4.06 15.06 0.91
C VAL A 140 2.59 14.77 0.60
N LEU A 141 2.08 15.24 -0.55
CA LEU A 141 0.67 15.06 -0.88
C LEU A 141 0.30 13.59 -1.13
N PRO A 142 1.05 12.81 -1.94
CA PRO A 142 0.82 11.38 -2.09
C PRO A 142 0.84 10.61 -0.76
N ALA A 143 1.84 10.87 0.10
CA ALA A 143 1.98 10.20 1.38
C ALA A 143 0.83 10.57 2.34
N LEU A 144 0.39 11.82 2.37
CA LEU A 144 -0.78 12.26 3.12
C LEU A 144 -2.05 11.57 2.63
N THR A 145 -2.25 11.47 1.31
CA THR A 145 -3.40 10.80 0.73
C THR A 145 -3.49 9.34 1.16
N LEU A 146 -2.36 8.62 1.16
CA LEU A 146 -2.32 7.22 1.59
C LEU A 146 -2.47 7.08 3.11
N GLY A 147 -1.69 7.84 3.87
CA GLY A 147 -1.59 7.68 5.31
C GLY A 147 -2.80 8.18 6.07
N LEU A 148 -3.47 9.24 5.60
CA LEU A 148 -4.59 9.85 6.32
C LEU A 148 -5.83 8.95 6.32
N GLY A 149 -6.20 8.39 5.16
CA GLY A 149 -7.34 7.48 5.07
C GLY A 149 -7.17 6.28 6.01
N LEU A 150 -6.06 5.55 5.87
CA LEU A 150 -5.77 4.38 6.70
C LEU A 150 -5.59 4.73 8.18
N GLY A 151 -4.87 5.83 8.48
CA GLY A 151 -4.53 6.23 9.83
C GLY A 151 -5.74 6.58 10.67
N THR A 152 -6.76 7.23 10.09
CA THR A 152 -8.00 7.55 10.81
C THR A 152 -8.83 6.30 11.16
N VAL A 153 -8.83 5.28 10.30
CA VAL A 153 -9.48 4.00 10.57
C VAL A 153 -8.73 3.29 11.71
N TYR A 154 -7.40 3.28 11.66
CA TYR A 154 -6.58 2.54 12.62
C TYR A 154 -6.56 3.23 13.99
N ALA A 155 -6.62 4.56 14.03
CA ALA A 155 -6.82 5.33 15.25
C ALA A 155 -8.07 4.87 16.01
N ARG A 156 -9.17 4.59 15.29
CA ARG A 156 -10.43 4.11 15.88
C ARG A 156 -10.26 2.73 16.51
N VAL A 157 -9.56 1.82 15.84
CA VAL A 157 -9.26 0.48 16.36
C VAL A 157 -8.40 0.59 17.61
N LEU A 158 -7.31 1.37 17.55
CA LEU A 158 -6.41 1.58 18.70
C LEU A 158 -7.16 2.15 19.89
N ARG A 159 -8.05 3.13 19.67
CA ARG A 159 -8.89 3.71 20.72
C ARG A 159 -9.75 2.64 21.40
N THR A 160 -10.47 1.84 20.63
CA THR A 160 -11.32 0.77 21.17
C THR A 160 -10.48 -0.23 21.97
N SER A 161 -9.37 -0.69 21.41
CA SER A 161 -8.46 -1.61 22.10
C SER A 161 -7.88 -1.01 23.39
N MET A 162 -7.56 0.29 23.42
CA MET A 162 -7.09 0.94 24.65
C MET A 162 -8.17 1.01 25.73
N LEU A 163 -9.41 1.36 25.36
CA LEU A 163 -10.52 1.42 26.32
C LEU A 163 -10.84 0.04 26.90
N ASP A 164 -10.85 -1.00 26.07
CA ASP A 164 -11.07 -2.38 26.52
C ASP A 164 -9.95 -2.81 27.48
N MET A 165 -8.70 -2.51 27.13
CA MET A 165 -7.53 -2.86 27.90
C MET A 165 -7.45 -2.11 29.24
N MET A 166 -7.97 -0.88 29.31
CA MET A 166 -8.09 -0.11 30.56
C MET A 166 -9.07 -0.71 31.57
N ASN A 167 -10.03 -1.52 31.12
CA ASN A 167 -11.03 -2.18 31.97
C ASN A 167 -10.58 -3.55 32.51
N GLN A 168 -9.43 -4.05 32.06
CA GLN A 168 -8.90 -5.36 32.42
C GLN A 168 -8.38 -5.43 33.87
N ASN A 169 -8.38 -6.65 34.44
CA ASN A 169 -8.00 -6.88 35.83
C ASN A 169 -6.54 -6.53 36.13
N PHE A 170 -5.62 -6.71 35.18
CA PHE A 170 -4.21 -6.36 35.40
C PHE A 170 -3.99 -4.85 35.59
N VAL A 171 -4.83 -4.00 35.00
CA VAL A 171 -4.79 -2.54 35.20
C VAL A 171 -5.23 -2.19 36.61
N LYS A 172 -6.31 -2.82 37.11
CA LYS A 172 -6.76 -2.65 38.50
C LYS A 172 -5.68 -3.09 39.50
N ALA A 173 -5.05 -4.23 39.26
CA ALA A 173 -3.94 -4.73 40.08
C ALA A 173 -2.70 -3.81 40.02
N ALA A 174 -2.37 -3.22 38.87
CA ALA A 174 -1.29 -2.26 38.75
C ALA A 174 -1.57 -0.97 39.52
N ARG A 175 -2.81 -0.47 39.50
CA ARG A 175 -3.24 0.69 40.31
C ARG A 175 -3.18 0.39 41.81
N ALA A 176 -3.61 -0.79 42.24
CA ALA A 176 -3.54 -1.22 43.65
C ALA A 176 -2.09 -1.30 44.17
N ARG A 177 -1.13 -1.62 43.30
CA ARG A 177 0.32 -1.57 43.59
C ARG A 177 0.93 -0.16 43.59
N GLY A 178 0.12 0.90 43.45
CA GLY A 178 0.59 2.29 43.46
C GLY A 178 1.28 2.76 42.18
N MET A 179 1.18 2.03 41.07
CA MET A 179 1.80 2.45 39.81
C MET A 179 1.13 3.72 39.26
N SER A 180 1.93 4.64 38.74
CA SER A 180 1.42 5.89 38.16
C SER A 180 0.54 5.63 36.92
N LYS A 181 -0.55 6.40 36.78
CA LYS A 181 -1.49 6.27 35.65
C LYS A 181 -0.79 6.33 34.29
N ARG A 182 0.19 7.23 34.13
CA ARG A 182 0.98 7.37 32.89
C ARG A 182 1.79 6.12 32.58
N ARG A 183 2.44 5.51 33.58
CA ARG A 183 3.23 4.30 33.42
C ARG A 183 2.36 3.11 33.02
N ILE A 184 1.20 2.95 33.67
CA ILE A 184 0.24 1.89 33.32
C ILE A 184 -0.23 2.07 31.87
N LEU A 185 -0.55 3.31 31.47
CA LEU A 185 -1.04 3.61 30.13
C LEU A 185 -0.01 3.28 29.03
N VAL A 186 1.22 3.79 29.15
CA VAL A 186 2.25 3.65 28.11
C VAL A 186 2.82 2.24 28.07
N PHE A 187 3.15 1.65 29.22
CA PHE A 187 3.90 0.39 29.26
C PHE A 187 3.04 -0.86 29.35
N GLN A 188 1.77 -0.76 29.78
CA GLN A 188 0.88 -1.92 29.90
C GLN A 188 -0.28 -1.83 28.92
N VAL A 189 -1.09 -0.77 28.99
CA VAL A 189 -2.30 -0.64 28.16
C VAL A 189 -1.93 -0.51 26.68
N LEU A 190 -1.10 0.46 26.31
CA LEU A 190 -0.75 0.72 24.91
C LEU A 190 -0.04 -0.48 24.28
N LYS A 191 0.87 -1.13 25.01
CA LYS A 191 1.57 -2.33 24.54
C LYS A 191 0.60 -3.43 24.10
N HIS A 192 -0.43 -3.72 24.90
CA HIS A 192 -1.40 -4.76 24.56
C HIS A 192 -2.46 -4.28 23.56
N ALA A 193 -2.85 -3.01 23.63
CA ALA A 193 -3.81 -2.42 22.69
C ALA A 193 -3.25 -2.26 21.27
N PHE A 194 -1.93 -2.23 21.11
CA PHE A 194 -1.27 -2.07 19.81
C PHE A 194 -1.13 -3.38 19.03
N LEU A 195 -1.33 -4.55 19.66
CA LEU A 195 -1.17 -5.85 18.99
C LEU A 195 -1.98 -5.99 17.69
N PRO A 196 -3.29 -5.63 17.64
CA PRO A 196 -4.04 -5.67 16.39
C PRO A 196 -3.48 -4.72 15.33
N ILE A 197 -2.93 -3.57 15.76
CA ILE A 197 -2.37 -2.55 14.87
C ILE A 197 -1.10 -3.07 14.18
N VAL A 198 -0.31 -3.92 14.82
CA VAL A 198 0.89 -4.53 14.22
C VAL A 198 0.53 -5.35 12.97
N THR A 199 -0.47 -6.23 13.08
CA THR A 199 -0.94 -7.03 11.94
C THR A 199 -1.48 -6.14 10.83
N MET A 200 -2.28 -5.14 11.21
CA MET A 200 -2.89 -4.20 10.27
C MET A 200 -1.84 -3.33 9.53
N ILE A 201 -0.75 -2.92 10.20
CA ILE A 201 0.39 -2.24 9.57
C ILE A 201 0.97 -3.10 8.46
N GLY A 202 1.16 -4.38 8.72
CA GLY A 202 1.65 -5.35 7.74
C GLY A 202 0.78 -5.44 6.50
N THR A 203 -0.52 -5.63 6.68
CA THR A 203 -1.49 -5.69 5.59
C THR A 203 -1.54 -4.37 4.81
N SER A 204 -1.49 -3.22 5.48
CA SER A 204 -1.45 -1.91 4.83
C SER A 204 -0.20 -1.72 4.00
N PHE A 205 0.96 -2.08 4.53
CA PHE A 205 2.23 -1.96 3.81
C PHE A 205 2.24 -2.87 2.56
N ALA A 206 1.73 -4.10 2.67
CA ALA A 206 1.54 -4.99 1.52
C ALA A 206 0.59 -4.41 0.47
N PHE A 207 -0.52 -3.82 0.89
CA PHE A 207 -1.46 -3.16 -0.02
C PHE A 207 -0.83 -1.95 -0.73
N MET A 208 -0.05 -1.13 -0.01
CA MET A 208 0.65 0.02 -0.59
C MET A 208 1.71 -0.42 -1.60
N LEU A 209 2.41 -1.53 -1.32
CA LEU A 209 3.44 -2.09 -2.19
C LEU A 209 2.91 -2.87 -3.39
N GLY A 210 1.74 -3.51 -3.26
CA GLY A 210 1.01 -4.14 -4.37
C GLY A 210 0.47 -3.14 -5.40
N GLY A 211 0.90 -1.88 -5.31
CA GLY A 211 0.53 -0.76 -6.14
C GLY A 211 -0.55 0.06 -5.47
N SER A 212 -0.16 1.18 -4.85
CA SER A 212 -1.07 2.31 -4.65
C SER A 212 -1.42 2.96 -6.00
N ILE A 213 -1.92 2.15 -6.93
CA ILE A 213 -2.08 2.39 -8.36
C ILE A 213 -2.74 3.74 -8.60
N ILE A 214 -3.84 3.99 -7.89
CA ILE A 214 -4.62 5.20 -8.07
C ILE A 214 -3.85 6.43 -7.57
N VAL A 215 -3.18 6.33 -6.42
CA VAL A 215 -2.41 7.47 -5.88
C VAL A 215 -1.21 7.77 -6.77
N GLU A 216 -0.45 6.75 -7.17
CA GLU A 216 0.69 6.94 -8.07
C GLU A 216 0.26 7.53 -9.42
N SER A 217 -0.88 7.11 -9.97
CA SER A 217 -1.42 7.66 -11.21
C SER A 217 -1.83 9.13 -11.06
N ILE A 218 -2.53 9.49 -9.98
CA ILE A 218 -3.00 10.86 -9.74
C ILE A 218 -1.84 11.84 -9.58
N PHE A 219 -0.83 11.44 -8.82
CA PHE A 219 0.34 12.28 -8.54
C PHE A 219 1.46 12.09 -9.55
N SER A 220 1.24 11.34 -10.63
CA SER A 220 2.27 11.01 -11.62
C SER A 220 3.55 10.44 -10.98
N TRP A 221 3.42 9.72 -9.87
CA TRP A 221 4.54 9.08 -9.18
C TRP A 221 5.06 7.90 -10.02
N PRO A 222 6.35 7.80 -10.31
CA PRO A 222 6.90 6.80 -11.23
C PRO A 222 7.12 5.45 -10.53
N GLY A 223 6.06 4.93 -9.91
CA GLY A 223 6.05 3.62 -9.26
C GLY A 223 5.44 2.52 -10.12
N LEU A 224 5.42 1.33 -9.53
CA LEU A 224 4.87 0.10 -10.11
C LEU A 224 3.37 0.22 -10.42
N GLY A 225 2.61 0.89 -9.57
CA GLY A 225 1.18 1.06 -9.70
C GLY A 225 0.79 1.97 -10.87
N ARG A 226 1.57 3.02 -11.14
CA ARG A 226 1.38 3.83 -12.36
C ARG A 226 1.74 3.03 -13.61
N TYR A 227 2.87 2.33 -13.57
CA TYR A 227 3.37 1.55 -14.70
C TYR A 227 2.40 0.47 -15.17
N ILE A 228 1.75 -0.25 -14.25
CA ILE A 228 0.75 -1.25 -14.64
C ILE A 228 -0.46 -0.63 -15.37
N ILE A 229 -0.91 0.57 -14.98
CA ILE A 229 -2.01 1.26 -15.67
C ILE A 229 -1.60 1.68 -17.07
N GLU A 230 -0.38 2.20 -17.24
CA GLU A 230 0.17 2.55 -18.55
C GLU A 230 0.25 1.29 -19.44
N SER A 231 0.73 0.17 -18.92
CA SER A 231 0.81 -1.11 -19.63
C SER A 231 -0.56 -1.70 -19.98
N ILE A 232 -1.57 -1.55 -19.11
CA ILE A 232 -2.97 -1.93 -19.42
C ILE A 232 -3.48 -1.11 -20.60
N ASN A 233 -3.27 0.20 -20.60
CA ASN A 233 -3.73 1.07 -21.68
C ASN A 233 -3.02 0.77 -23.01
N MET A 234 -1.73 0.43 -22.96
CA MET A 234 -0.93 0.05 -24.14
C MET A 234 -1.11 -1.42 -24.56
N ARG A 235 -1.87 -2.21 -23.79
CA ARG A 235 -2.06 -3.66 -24.00
C ARG A 235 -0.73 -4.43 -24.01
N ASP A 236 0.15 -4.06 -23.09
CA ASP A 236 1.44 -4.72 -22.89
C ASP A 236 1.28 -5.94 -21.97
N TYR A 237 0.87 -7.06 -22.56
CA TYR A 237 0.51 -8.27 -21.83
C TYR A 237 1.65 -8.89 -21.00
N PRO A 238 2.91 -8.98 -21.50
CA PRO A 238 4.03 -9.49 -20.70
C PRO A 238 4.23 -8.71 -19.41
N VAL A 239 4.15 -7.37 -19.49
CA VAL A 239 4.27 -6.52 -18.30
C VAL A 239 3.13 -6.77 -17.31
N ILE A 240 1.89 -6.87 -17.80
CA ILE A 240 0.73 -7.13 -16.93
C ILE A 240 0.89 -8.46 -16.19
N GLN A 241 1.31 -9.51 -16.90
CA GLN A 241 1.54 -10.84 -16.32
C GLN A 241 2.68 -10.81 -15.29
N GLY A 242 3.83 -10.21 -15.65
CA GLY A 242 4.98 -10.06 -14.76
C GLY A 242 4.64 -9.27 -13.51
N TYR A 243 3.90 -8.16 -13.63
CA TYR A 243 3.43 -7.37 -12.49
C TYR A 243 2.56 -8.20 -11.54
N VAL A 244 1.60 -8.99 -12.05
CA VAL A 244 0.71 -9.81 -11.20
C VAL A 244 1.53 -10.83 -10.40
N ILE A 245 2.50 -11.49 -11.02
CA ILE A 245 3.40 -12.43 -10.34
C ILE A 245 4.24 -11.69 -9.30
N PHE A 246 4.87 -10.59 -9.70
CA PHE A 246 5.72 -9.78 -8.83
C PHE A 246 4.98 -9.28 -7.59
N ALA A 247 3.80 -8.69 -7.78
CA ALA A 247 2.95 -8.20 -6.70
C ALA A 247 2.50 -9.35 -5.78
N SER A 248 2.21 -10.52 -6.33
CA SER A 248 1.85 -11.71 -5.54
C SER A 248 3.01 -12.20 -4.69
N ILE A 249 4.21 -12.31 -5.26
CA ILE A 249 5.44 -12.67 -4.52
C ILE A 249 5.70 -11.65 -3.42
N LEU A 250 5.67 -10.35 -3.75
CA LEU A 250 5.91 -9.27 -2.80
C LEU A 250 4.89 -9.30 -1.65
N PHE A 251 3.61 -9.53 -1.97
CA PHE A 251 2.54 -9.64 -0.97
C PHE A 251 2.77 -10.81 0.00
N VAL A 252 3.14 -12.00 -0.52
CA VAL A 252 3.46 -13.17 0.31
C VAL A 252 4.70 -12.92 1.16
N CYS A 253 5.76 -12.34 0.59
CA CYS A 253 6.97 -12.00 1.33
C CYS A 253 6.68 -11.04 2.50
N ILE A 254 5.88 -9.99 2.27
CA ILE A 254 5.53 -9.03 3.32
C ILE A 254 4.70 -9.69 4.41
N HIS A 255 3.66 -10.46 4.07
CA HIS A 255 2.86 -11.17 5.06
C HIS A 255 3.68 -12.17 5.87
N THR A 256 4.59 -12.89 5.22
CA THR A 256 5.54 -13.77 5.91
C THR A 256 6.37 -13.01 6.93
N VAL A 257 6.93 -11.84 6.57
CA VAL A 257 7.68 -10.99 7.50
C VAL A 257 6.80 -10.50 8.65
N VAL A 258 5.55 -10.12 8.38
CA VAL A 258 4.59 -9.67 9.39
C VAL A 258 4.25 -10.79 10.37
N ASP A 259 4.05 -12.01 9.89
CA ASP A 259 3.81 -13.18 10.72
C ASP A 259 5.01 -13.48 11.61
N PHE A 260 6.23 -13.37 11.09
CA PHE A 260 7.45 -13.47 11.90
C PHE A 260 7.51 -12.38 12.98
N ILE A 261 7.22 -11.12 12.64
CA ILE A 261 7.15 -10.02 13.61
C ILE A 261 6.10 -10.31 14.68
N TYR A 262 4.95 -10.85 14.28
CA TYR A 262 3.87 -11.18 15.18
C TYR A 262 4.27 -12.25 16.21
N VAL A 263 4.98 -13.30 15.77
CA VAL A 263 5.55 -14.35 16.67
C VAL A 263 6.64 -13.80 17.60
N LEU A 264 7.38 -12.78 17.18
CA LEU A 264 8.36 -12.10 18.03
C LEU A 264 7.70 -11.19 19.07
N VAL A 265 6.63 -10.50 18.69
CA VAL A 265 5.92 -9.53 19.54
C VAL A 265 4.98 -10.22 20.54
N ASP A 266 4.30 -11.30 20.15
CA ASP A 266 3.45 -12.10 21.04
C ASP A 266 4.04 -13.50 21.30
N PRO A 267 4.80 -13.68 22.39
CA PRO A 267 5.36 -14.98 22.76
C PRO A 267 4.30 -16.01 23.19
N ARG A 268 3.02 -15.65 23.31
CA ARG A 268 1.94 -16.60 23.61
C ARG A 268 1.61 -17.52 22.44
N LEU A 269 2.00 -17.15 21.23
CA LEU A 269 1.82 -17.95 20.02
C LEU A 269 2.99 -18.90 19.74
N ARG A 270 4.05 -18.87 20.56
CA ARG A 270 5.25 -19.70 20.38
C ARG A 270 5.06 -21.19 20.73
N VAL A 271 3.84 -21.65 21.01
CA VAL A 271 3.61 -23.06 21.37
C VAL A 271 2.27 -23.55 20.82
N SER A 272 2.32 -24.14 19.61
CA SER A 272 1.71 -25.43 19.30
C SER A 272 2.60 -26.15 18.30
#